data_AF-I4AL75-F1
#
_entry.id   AF-I4AL75-F1
#
_cell.length_a   1.000
_cell.length_b   1.000
_cell.length_c   1.000
_cell.angle_alpha   90.00
_cell.angle_beta   90.00
_cell.angle_gamma   90.00
#
_symmetry.space_group_name_H-M   'P 1'
#
loop_
_entity.id
_entity.type
_entity.pdbx_description
1 polymer ?
#
loop_
_entity_poly.entity_id
_entity_poly.type
_entity_poly.pdbx_seq_one_letter_code
_entity_poly.pdbx_strand_id
1 'polypeptide(L)'
;MTTKKEKGVLLLEEVLESLESSKLPLFNSIQKLNRIGKLLNEEKLTIWTEVQLGNILFTIPIQNWLDSYAENEKENNKESKKDLKEKFEKLEEIGIELASIFTSEELSVKSIESGGGFNNIGFIEDKYNDFIKSKRGNDGTFYKSNLSNHLSIIKAIAYKKASSYHKKYAYETLPESNFEILKANVEDVLFDIDPELAEKLMLAFKSVSSDKPEEWSQALTSCRRFFEKLADNLFPATDEKLNGRSLSKENYINRLWAYMDKSISSKSNKDLAKKHVDLLGLYLQSTYKLSNKGVHSDITRIESIKTVMHIYLVCADLLDYLDKDKFIDKKPNIYSATLDELEVVGNISRKIAKEIIKLRVNKSKITEEDLKKIPGVGIKTLKQFLSNISLEKK
;
A
#
# COMPACT_ATOMS: atom_id res chain seq x y z
N MET A 1 -7.95 -12.39 1.70
CA MET A 1 -8.82 -11.93 2.81
C MET A 1 -8.87 -10.40 2.74
N THR A 2 -10.05 -9.82 2.54
CA THR A 2 -10.20 -8.35 2.41
C THR A 2 -9.85 -7.65 3.73
N THR A 3 -8.94 -6.69 3.71
CA THR A 3 -8.50 -5.97 4.91
C THR A 3 -9.63 -5.11 5.52
N LYS A 4 -9.53 -4.73 6.80
CA LYS A 4 -10.52 -3.83 7.43
C LYS A 4 -10.66 -2.50 6.66
N LYS A 5 -9.55 -2.01 6.08
CA LYS A 5 -9.53 -0.79 5.26
C LYS A 5 -10.27 -0.97 3.94
N GLU A 6 -9.97 -2.02 3.18
CA GLU A 6 -10.68 -2.34 1.93
C GLU A 6 -12.19 -2.50 2.13
N LYS A 7 -12.61 -3.17 3.22
CA LYS A 7 -14.04 -3.27 3.59
C LYS A 7 -14.66 -1.90 3.90
N GLY A 8 -13.89 -0.98 4.48
CA GLY A 8 -14.33 0.39 4.73
C GLY A 8 -14.51 1.20 3.46
N VAL A 9 -13.61 1.04 2.49
CA VAL A 9 -13.67 1.71 1.18
C VAL A 9 -14.87 1.23 0.36
N LEU A 10 -15.07 -0.09 0.24
CA LEU A 10 -16.24 -0.65 -0.44
C LEU A 10 -17.56 -0.15 0.18
N LEU A 11 -17.61 -0.08 1.51
CA LEU A 11 -18.80 0.41 2.21
C LEU A 11 -19.00 1.93 2.01
N LEU A 12 -17.93 2.71 1.81
CA LEU A 12 -18.00 4.13 1.46
C LEU A 12 -18.56 4.35 0.05
N GLU A 13 -18.17 3.52 -0.93
CA GLU A 13 -18.75 3.53 -2.28
C GLU A 13 -20.25 3.25 -2.23
N GLU A 14 -20.67 2.21 -1.51
CA GLU A 14 -22.10 1.91 -1.34
C GLU A 14 -22.88 3.08 -0.71
N VAL A 15 -22.28 3.80 0.25
CA VAL A 15 -22.90 4.97 0.87
C VAL A 15 -23.04 6.11 -0.14
N LEU A 16 -22.00 6.39 -0.93
CA LEU A 16 -22.03 7.44 -1.95
C LEU A 16 -23.10 7.15 -3.00
N GLU A 17 -23.15 5.92 -3.52
CA GLU A 17 -24.20 5.49 -4.45
C GLU A 17 -25.60 5.62 -3.83
N SER A 18 -25.74 5.23 -2.56
CA SER A 18 -27.02 5.34 -1.83
C SER A 18 -27.47 6.79 -1.69
N LEU A 19 -26.55 7.72 -1.40
CA LEU A 19 -26.84 9.15 -1.25
C LEU A 19 -27.11 9.83 -2.59
N GLU A 20 -26.44 9.42 -3.67
CA GLU A 20 -26.70 9.92 -5.03
C GLU A 20 -28.02 9.41 -5.56
N SER A 21 -28.37 8.16 -5.24
CA SER A 21 -29.68 7.62 -5.54
C SER A 21 -30.76 8.26 -4.66
N SER A 22 -31.95 8.47 -5.21
CA SER A 22 -33.14 8.86 -4.43
C SER A 22 -33.85 7.66 -3.78
N LYS A 23 -33.26 6.46 -3.84
CA LYS A 23 -33.98 5.19 -3.58
C LYS A 23 -33.87 4.69 -2.13
N LEU A 24 -32.84 5.08 -1.39
CA LEU A 24 -32.58 4.56 -0.05
C LEU A 24 -32.77 5.64 1.04
N PRO A 25 -33.29 5.28 2.22
CA PRO A 25 -33.38 6.19 3.36
C PRO A 25 -31.99 6.69 3.78
N LEU A 26 -31.91 7.96 4.16
CA LEU A 26 -30.73 8.60 4.71
C LEU A 26 -30.25 7.88 5.98
N PHE A 27 -31.17 7.38 6.81
CA PHE A 27 -30.88 6.57 7.99
C PHE A 27 -29.92 5.42 7.71
N ASN A 28 -30.14 4.67 6.62
CA ASN A 28 -29.28 3.54 6.25
C ASN A 28 -27.86 4.00 5.91
N SER A 29 -27.74 5.11 5.17
CA SER A 29 -26.44 5.71 4.85
C SER A 29 -25.70 6.17 6.10
N ILE A 30 -26.41 6.77 7.07
CA ILE A 30 -25.83 7.18 8.36
C ILE A 30 -25.37 5.98 9.18
N GLN A 31 -26.15 4.89 9.25
CA GLN A 31 -25.74 3.67 9.94
C GLN A 31 -24.49 3.03 9.31
N LYS A 32 -24.41 3.00 7.97
CA LYS A 32 -23.21 2.54 7.27
C LYS A 32 -22.01 3.44 7.56
N LEU A 33 -22.17 4.76 7.54
CA LEU A 33 -21.11 5.71 7.93
C LEU A 33 -20.64 5.52 9.38
N ASN A 34 -21.55 5.23 10.30
CA ASN A 34 -21.19 4.92 11.69
C ASN A 34 -20.32 3.66 11.78
N ARG A 35 -20.72 2.61 11.05
CA ARG A 35 -19.95 1.37 10.93
C ARG A 35 -18.57 1.62 10.32
N ILE A 36 -18.48 2.46 9.29
CA ILE A 36 -17.20 2.88 8.68
C ILE A 36 -16.33 3.59 9.72
N GLY A 37 -16.90 4.54 10.47
CA GLY A 37 -16.19 5.25 11.54
C GLY A 37 -15.57 4.30 12.55
N LYS A 38 -16.35 3.32 13.03
CA LYS A 38 -15.87 2.27 13.95
C LYS A 38 -14.85 1.33 13.31
N LEU A 39 -15.01 0.98 12.03
CA LEU A 39 -14.11 0.07 11.32
C LEU A 39 -12.74 0.68 11.04
N LEU A 40 -12.71 1.97 10.72
CA LEU A 40 -11.51 2.74 10.37
C LEU A 40 -10.92 3.52 11.56
N ASN A 41 -11.48 3.37 12.76
CA ASN A 41 -11.11 4.11 13.97
C ASN A 41 -11.17 5.64 13.79
N GLU A 42 -12.19 6.13 13.08
CA GLU A 42 -12.45 7.55 12.86
C GLU A 42 -13.44 8.06 13.91
N GLU A 43 -12.91 8.55 15.03
CA GLU A 43 -13.70 8.98 16.19
C GLU A 43 -14.64 10.15 15.85
N LYS A 44 -14.14 11.16 15.11
CA LYS A 44 -14.96 12.31 14.69
C LYS A 44 -16.15 11.90 13.81
N LEU A 45 -15.96 10.95 12.90
CA LEU A 45 -17.04 10.40 12.08
C LEU A 45 -18.04 9.60 12.93
N THR A 46 -17.52 8.84 13.89
CA THR A 46 -18.33 8.06 14.82
C THR A 46 -19.21 8.99 15.66
N ILE A 47 -18.65 10.00 16.33
CA ILE A 47 -19.41 10.98 17.12
C ILE A 47 -20.46 11.69 16.24
N TRP A 48 -20.06 12.16 15.06
CA TRP A 48 -20.99 12.84 14.14
C TRP A 48 -22.20 11.97 13.78
N THR A 49 -21.97 10.69 13.47
CA THR A 49 -23.05 9.75 13.13
C THR A 49 -23.88 9.33 14.34
N GLU A 50 -23.29 9.17 15.53
CA GLU A 50 -24.02 8.89 16.77
C GLU A 50 -24.99 10.03 17.12
N VAL A 51 -24.61 11.29 16.86
CA VAL A 51 -25.52 12.45 16.98
C VAL A 51 -26.68 12.36 15.99
N GLN A 52 -26.43 11.99 14.72
CA GLN A 52 -27.52 11.79 13.75
C GLN A 52 -28.46 10.64 14.14
N LEU A 53 -27.94 9.65 14.86
CA LEU A 53 -28.70 8.50 15.37
C LEU A 53 -29.39 8.81 16.70
N GLY A 54 -29.32 10.04 17.21
CA GLY A 54 -30.03 10.47 18.41
C GLY A 54 -29.41 9.94 19.71
N ASN A 55 -28.10 9.63 19.72
CA ASN A 55 -27.44 9.15 20.92
C ASN A 55 -27.37 10.24 21.99
N ILE A 56 -28.13 10.05 23.08
CA ILE A 56 -28.32 11.01 24.16
C ILE A 56 -27.04 11.43 24.87
N LEU A 57 -25.99 10.59 24.83
CA LEU A 57 -24.68 10.93 25.41
C LEU A 57 -24.05 12.12 24.70
N PHE A 58 -24.33 12.30 23.42
CA PHE A 58 -23.82 13.43 22.63
C PHE A 58 -24.88 14.50 22.39
N THR A 59 -26.14 14.13 22.16
CA THR A 59 -27.18 15.11 21.78
C THR A 59 -27.57 16.05 22.92
N ILE A 60 -27.70 15.55 24.15
CA ILE A 60 -28.09 16.40 25.30
C ILE A 60 -27.04 17.48 25.59
N PRO A 61 -25.74 17.17 25.68
CA PRO A 61 -24.71 18.20 25.85
C PRO A 61 -24.71 19.26 24.75
N ILE A 62 -24.86 18.84 23.48
CA ILE A 62 -24.89 19.78 22.35
C ILE A 62 -26.12 20.68 22.41
N GLN A 63 -27.31 20.12 22.72
CA GLN A 63 -28.54 20.90 22.88
C GLN A 63 -28.38 21.94 24.00
N ASN A 64 -27.89 21.52 25.18
CA ASN A 64 -27.67 22.43 26.30
C ASN A 64 -26.71 23.57 25.96
N TRP A 65 -25.69 23.30 25.15
CA TRP A 65 -24.77 24.33 24.67
C TRP A 65 -25.45 25.28 23.67
N LEU A 66 -26.27 24.77 22.75
CA LEU A 66 -27.03 25.61 21.81
C LEU A 66 -28.04 26.51 22.52
N ASP A 67 -28.71 26.00 23.56
CA ASP A 67 -29.65 26.78 24.37
C ASP A 67 -28.92 27.91 25.10
N SER A 68 -27.81 27.59 25.77
CA SER A 68 -26.95 28.56 26.44
C SER A 68 -26.36 29.60 25.46
N TYR A 69 -26.00 29.18 24.25
CA TYR A 69 -25.53 30.07 23.20
C TYR A 69 -26.63 31.07 22.78
N ALA A 70 -27.85 30.59 22.58
CA ALA A 70 -29.00 31.43 22.22
C ALA A 70 -29.40 32.40 23.34
N GLU A 71 -29.28 31.99 24.61
CA GLU A 71 -29.49 32.86 25.77
C GLU A 71 -28.42 33.93 25.88
N ASN A 72 -27.15 33.54 25.71
CA ASN A 72 -26.04 34.48 25.75
C ASN A 72 -26.08 35.53 24.62
N GLU A 73 -26.54 35.17 23.42
CA GLU A 73 -26.78 36.13 22.33
C GLU A 73 -27.85 37.18 22.68
N LYS A 74 -28.84 36.82 23.52
CA LYS A 74 -29.91 37.74 23.96
C LYS A 74 -29.48 38.62 25.13
N GLU A 75 -28.85 38.02 26.15
CA GLU A 75 -28.55 38.72 27.41
C GLU A 75 -27.17 39.39 27.43
N ASN A 76 -26.16 38.71 26.87
CA ASN A 76 -24.76 39.16 26.77
C ASN A 76 -24.15 39.67 28.10
N ASN A 77 -24.55 39.07 29.23
CA ASN A 77 -24.09 39.44 30.56
C ASN A 77 -22.98 38.50 31.06
N LYS A 78 -22.47 38.72 32.27
CA LYS A 78 -21.38 37.93 32.84
C LYS A 78 -21.81 36.49 33.16
N GLU A 79 -23.06 36.28 33.52
CA GLU A 79 -23.63 34.99 33.93
C GLU A 79 -23.88 34.11 32.70
N SER A 80 -24.51 34.65 31.65
CA SER A 80 -24.74 33.96 30.38
C SER A 80 -23.43 33.54 29.70
N LYS A 81 -22.39 34.39 29.78
CA LYS A 81 -21.04 34.05 29.28
C LYS A 81 -20.38 32.93 30.08
N LYS A 82 -20.62 32.91 31.39
CA LYS A 82 -20.07 31.87 32.28
C LYS A 82 -20.73 30.53 32.02
N ASP A 83 -22.07 30.50 31.94
CA ASP A 83 -22.81 29.27 31.61
C ASP A 83 -22.40 28.73 30.24
N LEU A 84 -22.33 29.57 29.20
CA LEU A 84 -21.88 29.16 27.86
C LEU A 84 -20.50 28.50 27.89
N LYS A 85 -19.56 29.07 28.67
CA LYS A 85 -18.22 28.50 28.84
C LYS A 85 -18.26 27.15 29.54
N GLU A 86 -19.02 27.02 30.63
CA GLU A 86 -19.17 25.76 31.38
C GLU A 86 -19.80 24.65 30.52
N LYS A 87 -20.78 24.98 29.67
CA LYS A 87 -21.36 24.01 28.72
C LYS A 87 -20.37 23.62 27.63
N PHE A 88 -19.56 24.56 27.15
CA PHE A 88 -18.53 24.29 26.15
C PHE A 88 -17.42 23.37 26.71
N GLU A 89 -16.95 23.62 27.94
CA GLU A 89 -15.96 22.76 28.61
C GLU A 89 -16.47 21.30 28.76
N LYS A 90 -17.76 21.13 29.09
CA LYS A 90 -18.39 19.79 29.14
C LYS A 90 -18.42 19.05 27.81
N LEU A 91 -18.49 19.77 26.68
CA LEU A 91 -18.40 19.16 25.36
C LEU A 91 -16.98 18.65 25.09
N GLU A 92 -15.96 19.42 25.48
CA GLU A 92 -14.56 19.01 25.34
C GLU A 92 -14.23 17.78 26.20
N GLU A 93 -14.76 17.71 27.42
CA GLU A 93 -14.59 16.55 28.33
C GLU A 93 -15.09 15.22 27.74
N ILE A 94 -16.14 15.26 26.92
CA ILE A 94 -16.70 14.08 26.24
C ILE A 94 -16.19 13.91 24.81
N GLY A 95 -15.14 14.63 24.42
CA GLY A 95 -14.47 14.50 23.12
C GLY A 95 -15.18 15.20 21.95
N ILE A 96 -16.12 16.11 22.22
CA ILE A 96 -16.83 16.88 21.19
C ILE A 96 -16.09 18.18 20.89
N GLU A 97 -15.30 18.18 19.82
CA GLU A 97 -14.72 19.38 19.25
C GLU A 97 -15.67 19.99 18.20
N LEU A 98 -16.64 20.80 18.65
CA LEU A 98 -17.78 21.31 17.86
C LEU A 98 -17.41 21.78 16.45
N ALA A 99 -16.44 22.71 16.34
CA ALA A 99 -16.05 23.33 15.08
C ALA A 99 -15.40 22.37 14.08
N SER A 100 -14.86 21.25 14.57
CA SER A 100 -14.23 20.24 13.73
C SER A 100 -15.19 19.12 13.30
N ILE A 101 -16.25 18.90 14.08
CA ILE A 101 -17.20 17.79 13.87
C ILE A 101 -18.44 18.27 13.11
N PHE A 102 -18.96 19.45 13.45
CA PHE A 102 -20.24 19.97 12.98
C PHE A 102 -20.09 21.27 12.18
N THR A 103 -21.00 21.50 11.25
CA THR A 103 -21.10 22.79 10.54
C THR A 103 -22.14 23.68 11.23
N SER A 104 -22.01 25.00 11.04
CA SER A 104 -23.00 25.96 11.53
C SER A 104 -24.40 25.73 10.93
N GLU A 105 -24.46 25.36 9.64
CA GLU A 105 -25.71 25.02 8.95
C GLU A 105 -26.42 23.82 9.60
N GLU A 106 -25.66 22.79 9.98
CA GLU A 106 -26.19 21.61 10.68
C GLU A 106 -26.72 21.96 12.07
N LEU A 107 -25.94 22.71 12.86
CA LEU A 107 -26.34 23.12 14.19
C LEU A 107 -27.60 24.00 14.14
N SER A 108 -27.72 24.85 13.13
CA SER A 108 -28.89 25.69 12.89
C SER A 108 -30.16 24.88 12.61
N VAL A 109 -30.11 23.83 11.77
CA VAL A 109 -31.30 22.98 11.56
C VAL A 109 -31.64 22.10 12.75
N LYS A 110 -30.64 21.71 13.55
CA LYS A 110 -30.82 20.89 14.76
C LYS A 110 -31.32 21.69 15.97
N SER A 111 -31.16 23.01 16.00
CA SER A 111 -31.76 23.85 17.05
C SER A 111 -33.26 24.09 16.83
N ILE A 112 -33.79 23.77 15.65
CA ILE A 112 -35.20 23.97 15.31
C ILE A 112 -36.00 22.71 15.66
N GLU A 113 -36.77 22.78 16.75
CA GLU A 113 -37.64 21.68 17.21
C GLU A 113 -38.60 21.20 16.12
N SER A 114 -39.21 22.14 15.39
CA SER A 114 -40.14 21.83 14.29
C SER A 114 -39.49 21.13 13.08
N GLY A 115 -38.15 21.13 13.01
CA GLY A 115 -37.36 20.37 12.05
C GLY A 115 -36.89 19.02 12.58
N GLY A 116 -37.34 18.60 13.77
CA GLY A 116 -36.96 17.33 14.39
C GLY A 116 -35.81 17.43 15.39
N GLY A 117 -35.14 18.58 15.50
CA GLY A 117 -34.08 18.81 16.48
C GLY A 117 -32.97 17.74 16.47
N PHE A 118 -32.61 17.22 17.65
CA PHE A 118 -31.64 16.11 17.77
C PHE A 118 -32.28 14.71 17.77
N ASN A 119 -33.52 14.57 17.29
CA ASN A 119 -34.11 13.24 17.12
C ASN A 119 -33.31 12.41 16.10
N ASN A 120 -33.42 11.10 16.23
CA ASN A 120 -32.84 10.14 15.29
C ASN A 120 -33.28 10.48 13.85
N ILE A 121 -32.36 10.47 12.90
CA ILE A 121 -32.63 10.84 11.51
C ILE A 121 -33.73 9.98 10.87
N GLY A 122 -33.87 8.71 11.27
CA GLY A 122 -34.96 7.83 10.83
C GLY A 122 -36.33 8.30 11.30
N PHE A 123 -36.44 8.83 12.52
CA PHE A 123 -37.68 9.47 12.99
C PHE A 123 -38.04 10.70 12.15
N ILE A 124 -37.04 11.52 11.81
CA ILE A 124 -37.23 12.72 10.99
C ILE A 124 -37.71 12.33 9.57
N GLU A 125 -37.11 11.31 8.98
CA GLU A 125 -37.53 10.74 7.69
C GLU A 125 -38.95 10.19 7.73
N ASP A 126 -39.28 9.38 8.74
CA ASP A 126 -40.60 8.80 8.90
C ASP A 126 -41.67 9.88 9.07
N LYS A 127 -41.41 10.90 9.90
CA LYS A 127 -42.31 12.05 10.07
C LYS A 127 -42.51 12.83 8.78
N TYR A 128 -41.44 13.06 8.02
CA TYR A 128 -41.54 13.74 6.73
C TYR A 128 -42.37 12.91 5.72
N ASN A 129 -42.13 11.61 5.65
CA ASN A 129 -42.84 10.69 4.78
C ASN A 129 -44.33 10.57 5.15
N ASP A 130 -44.65 10.57 6.45
CA ASP A 130 -46.02 10.58 6.94
C ASP A 130 -46.76 11.83 6.48
N PHE A 131 -46.14 13.02 6.57
CA PHE A 131 -46.73 14.26 6.06
C PHE A 131 -46.92 14.27 4.54
N ILE A 132 -46.01 13.63 3.78
CA ILE A 132 -46.21 13.43 2.33
C ILE A 132 -47.44 12.56 2.09
N LYS A 133 -47.53 11.40 2.73
CA LYS A 133 -48.63 10.43 2.55
C LYS A 133 -49.97 11.01 2.98
N SER A 134 -49.99 11.69 4.13
CA SER A 134 -51.21 12.28 4.70
C SER A 134 -51.56 13.65 4.09
N LYS A 135 -50.74 14.18 3.17
CA LYS A 135 -50.88 15.51 2.56
C LYS A 135 -51.03 16.65 3.59
N ARG A 136 -50.29 16.56 4.70
CA ARG A 136 -50.28 17.58 5.77
C ARG A 136 -49.03 18.46 5.68
N GLY A 137 -49.17 19.72 6.12
CA GLY A 137 -48.06 20.67 6.21
C GLY A 137 -47.33 20.65 7.55
N ASN A 138 -48.05 20.36 8.64
CA ASN A 138 -47.55 20.27 10.02
C ASN A 138 -48.56 19.52 10.91
N ASP A 139 -48.16 19.25 12.15
CA ASP A 139 -49.01 18.69 13.23
C ASP A 139 -49.05 19.56 14.50
N GLY A 140 -48.62 20.82 14.41
CA GLY A 140 -48.48 21.74 15.55
C GLY A 140 -47.11 21.69 16.24
N THR A 141 -46.36 20.60 16.07
CA THR A 141 -44.98 20.48 16.56
C THR A 141 -44.00 20.47 15.40
N PHE A 142 -44.14 19.55 14.46
CA PHE A 142 -43.24 19.38 13.33
C PHE A 142 -43.81 19.99 12.05
N TYR A 143 -42.94 20.55 11.22
CA TYR A 143 -43.29 21.25 9.99
C TYR A 143 -42.60 20.57 8.80
N LYS A 144 -43.37 20.21 7.78
CA LYS A 144 -42.88 19.50 6.59
C LYS A 144 -41.70 20.20 5.92
N SER A 145 -41.74 21.54 5.82
CA SER A 145 -40.65 22.34 5.25
C SER A 145 -39.35 22.22 6.06
N ASN A 146 -39.46 22.22 7.39
CA ASN A 146 -38.31 22.21 8.28
C ASN A 146 -37.69 20.81 8.34
N LEU A 147 -38.52 19.76 8.36
CA LEU A 147 -38.06 18.37 8.23
C LEU A 147 -37.35 18.16 6.88
N SER A 148 -37.93 18.64 5.77
CA SER A 148 -37.31 18.53 4.44
C SER A 148 -35.95 19.26 4.39
N ASN A 149 -35.86 20.45 4.98
CA ASN A 149 -34.62 21.21 5.04
C ASN A 149 -33.56 20.49 5.88
N HIS A 150 -33.94 19.96 7.05
CA HIS A 150 -33.08 19.15 7.90
C HIS A 150 -32.49 17.97 7.12
N LEU A 151 -33.35 17.16 6.49
CA LEU A 151 -32.92 15.98 5.72
C LEU A 151 -31.98 16.37 4.57
N SER A 152 -32.26 17.48 3.88
CA SER A 152 -31.44 17.95 2.75
C SER A 152 -30.04 18.36 3.21
N ILE A 153 -29.94 19.10 4.31
CA ILE A 153 -28.65 19.54 4.88
C ILE A 153 -27.84 18.36 5.39
N ILE A 154 -28.45 17.46 6.17
CA ILE A 154 -27.74 16.26 6.67
C ILE A 154 -27.32 15.36 5.52
N LYS A 155 -28.13 15.20 4.47
CA LYS A 155 -27.75 14.47 3.27
C LYS A 155 -26.53 15.07 2.57
N ALA A 156 -26.48 16.39 2.40
CA ALA A 156 -25.35 17.07 1.79
C ALA A 156 -24.05 16.92 2.62
N ILE A 157 -24.16 17.01 3.94
CA ILE A 157 -23.02 16.84 4.86
C ILE A 157 -22.56 15.39 4.90
N ALA A 158 -23.49 14.43 4.92
CA ALA A 158 -23.20 13.00 4.84
C ALA A 158 -22.41 12.68 3.57
N TYR A 159 -22.85 13.22 2.43
CA TYR A 159 -22.14 13.08 1.15
C TYR A 159 -20.74 13.67 1.23
N LYS A 160 -20.59 14.92 1.70
CA LYS A 160 -19.28 15.57 1.84
C LYS A 160 -18.32 14.79 2.73
N LYS A 161 -18.79 14.27 3.87
CA LYS A 161 -17.99 13.42 4.77
C LYS A 161 -17.64 12.10 4.11
N ALA A 162 -18.60 11.41 3.51
CA ALA A 162 -18.38 10.16 2.78
C ALA A 162 -17.34 10.35 1.66
N SER A 163 -17.45 11.39 0.84
CA SER A 163 -16.48 11.68 -0.24
C SER A 163 -15.10 12.01 0.31
N SER A 164 -15.01 12.77 1.41
CA SER A 164 -13.72 13.09 2.06
C SER A 164 -13.03 11.85 2.59
N TYR A 165 -13.77 10.94 3.24
CA TYR A 165 -13.23 9.69 3.75
C TYR A 165 -12.92 8.69 2.63
N HIS A 166 -13.76 8.62 1.60
CA HIS A 166 -13.49 7.86 0.40
C HIS A 166 -12.19 8.34 -0.24
N LYS A 167 -12.02 9.65 -0.44
CA LYS A 167 -10.77 10.22 -0.95
C LYS A 167 -9.58 9.84 -0.06
N LYS A 168 -9.69 10.00 1.27
CA LYS A 168 -8.62 9.67 2.22
C LYS A 168 -8.15 8.22 2.09
N TYR A 169 -9.10 7.28 1.97
CA TYR A 169 -8.79 5.85 2.04
C TYR A 169 -8.65 5.15 0.68
N ALA A 170 -9.36 5.62 -0.35
CA ALA A 170 -9.28 5.06 -1.70
C ALA A 170 -7.92 5.31 -2.37
N TYR A 171 -7.21 6.40 -2.02
CA TYR A 171 -5.84 6.61 -2.51
C TYR A 171 -4.82 5.61 -1.95
N GLU A 172 -5.09 5.03 -0.77
CA GLU A 172 -4.23 3.99 -0.17
C GLU A 172 -4.56 2.58 -0.70
N THR A 173 -5.70 2.42 -1.37
CA THR A 173 -6.19 1.17 -1.95
C THR A 173 -6.53 1.35 -3.43
N LEU A 174 -5.66 1.99 -4.21
CA LEU A 174 -5.77 1.85 -5.66
C LEU A 174 -5.58 0.36 -6.02
N PRO A 175 -6.34 -0.19 -6.98
CA PRO A 175 -5.97 -1.47 -7.59
C PRO A 175 -4.52 -1.35 -8.07
N GLU A 176 -3.70 -2.38 -7.81
CA GLU A 176 -2.30 -2.40 -8.25
C GLU A 176 -2.23 -1.94 -9.70
N SER A 177 -1.46 -0.89 -9.94
CA SER A 177 -1.29 -0.39 -11.31
C SER A 177 -0.69 -1.52 -12.16
N ASN A 178 -0.97 -1.54 -13.47
CA ASN A 178 -0.35 -2.53 -14.37
C ASN A 178 1.19 -2.52 -14.27
N PHE A 179 1.77 -1.38 -13.89
CA PHE A 179 3.20 -1.28 -13.60
C PHE A 179 3.59 -1.98 -12.28
N GLU A 180 2.80 -1.88 -11.22
CA GLU A 180 3.03 -2.61 -9.95
C GLU A 180 2.95 -4.12 -10.14
N ILE A 181 2.00 -4.60 -10.94
CA ILE A 181 1.89 -6.02 -11.32
C ILE A 181 3.15 -6.47 -12.07
N LEU A 182 3.59 -5.70 -13.08
CA LEU A 182 4.80 -6.00 -13.85
C LEU A 182 6.05 -5.95 -12.96
N LYS A 183 6.15 -4.96 -12.09
CA LYS A 183 7.23 -4.80 -11.11
C LYS A 183 7.31 -6.02 -10.18
N ALA A 184 6.19 -6.44 -9.60
CA ALA A 184 6.14 -7.60 -8.71
C ALA A 184 6.61 -8.88 -9.43
N ASN A 185 6.10 -9.13 -10.64
CA ASN A 185 6.53 -10.29 -11.44
C ASN A 185 8.04 -10.28 -11.74
N VAL A 186 8.60 -9.11 -12.06
CA VAL A 186 10.05 -8.96 -12.29
C VAL A 186 10.83 -9.19 -11.00
N GLU A 187 10.40 -8.59 -9.89
CA GLU A 187 11.06 -8.73 -8.59
C GLU A 187 11.06 -10.19 -8.11
N ASP A 188 9.94 -10.90 -8.24
CA ASP A 188 9.85 -12.32 -7.87
C ASP A 188 10.86 -13.17 -8.66
N VAL A 189 10.96 -12.98 -9.97
CA VAL A 189 11.95 -13.70 -10.78
C VAL A 189 13.38 -13.27 -10.44
N LEU A 190 13.61 -12.01 -10.10
CA LEU A 190 14.91 -11.55 -9.64
C LEU A 190 15.29 -12.15 -8.29
N PHE A 191 14.34 -12.35 -7.37
CA PHE A 191 14.56 -13.04 -6.10
C PHE A 191 14.98 -14.49 -6.32
N ASP A 192 14.36 -15.18 -7.28
CA ASP A 192 14.72 -16.55 -7.66
C ASP A 192 16.13 -16.63 -8.27
N ILE A 193 16.57 -15.59 -9.01
CA ILE A 193 17.91 -15.54 -9.60
C ILE A 193 18.97 -15.20 -8.53
N ASP A 194 18.76 -14.09 -7.82
CA ASP A 194 19.70 -13.51 -6.86
C ASP A 194 18.99 -12.42 -6.03
N PRO A 195 18.71 -12.65 -4.73
CA PRO A 195 18.02 -11.68 -3.88
C PRO A 195 18.67 -10.30 -3.83
N GLU A 196 19.99 -10.20 -3.96
CA GLU A 196 20.67 -8.90 -3.99
C GLU A 196 20.38 -8.12 -5.29
N LEU A 197 20.06 -8.80 -6.40
CA LEU A 197 19.60 -8.12 -7.63
C LEU A 197 18.23 -7.47 -7.39
N ALA A 198 17.29 -8.23 -6.82
CA ALA A 198 15.97 -7.72 -6.47
C ALA A 198 16.08 -6.51 -5.52
N GLU A 199 16.86 -6.65 -4.45
CA GLU A 199 17.08 -5.57 -3.47
C GLU A 199 17.66 -4.30 -4.12
N LYS A 200 18.68 -4.44 -4.99
CA LYS A 200 19.27 -3.29 -5.69
C LYS A 200 18.26 -2.54 -6.55
N LEU A 201 17.39 -3.25 -7.26
CA LEU A 201 16.39 -2.64 -8.12
C LEU A 201 15.27 -1.97 -7.30
N MET A 202 14.85 -2.61 -6.21
CA MET A 202 13.90 -2.04 -5.23
C MET A 202 14.44 -0.74 -4.62
N LEU A 203 15.71 -0.74 -4.19
CA LEU A 203 16.37 0.44 -3.63
C LEU A 203 16.49 1.56 -4.66
N ALA A 204 16.85 1.25 -5.92
CA ALA A 204 16.88 2.25 -6.98
C ALA A 204 15.50 2.88 -7.22
N PHE A 205 14.43 2.07 -7.24
CA PHE A 205 13.05 2.55 -7.35
C PHE A 205 12.64 3.45 -6.18
N LYS A 206 13.03 3.09 -4.96
CA LYS A 206 12.81 3.92 -3.77
C LYS A 206 13.58 5.25 -3.85
N SER A 207 14.85 5.21 -4.25
CA SER A 207 15.70 6.40 -4.33
C SER A 207 15.20 7.44 -5.33
N VAL A 208 14.66 7.02 -6.48
CA VAL A 208 14.07 7.98 -7.45
C VAL A 208 12.74 8.57 -7.00
N SER A 209 12.10 7.99 -5.99
CA SER A 209 10.88 8.53 -5.39
C SER A 209 11.16 9.68 -4.40
N SER A 210 12.40 9.79 -3.91
CA SER A 210 12.87 10.83 -2.99
C SER A 210 12.86 12.23 -3.61
N ASP A 211 12.88 13.25 -2.77
CA ASP A 211 13.00 14.66 -3.17
C ASP A 211 14.45 15.16 -3.18
N LYS A 212 15.43 14.28 -2.92
CA LYS A 212 16.86 14.64 -2.87
C LYS A 212 17.60 14.31 -4.18
N PRO A 213 18.20 15.30 -4.86
CA PRO A 213 18.93 15.10 -6.12
C PRO A 213 20.09 14.09 -6.04
N GLU A 214 20.77 14.01 -4.90
CA GLU A 214 21.88 13.08 -4.67
C GLU A 214 21.42 11.62 -4.72
N GLU A 215 20.21 11.36 -4.22
CA GLU A 215 19.62 10.02 -4.21
C GLU A 215 19.26 9.56 -5.63
N TRP A 216 18.90 10.48 -6.53
CA TRP A 216 18.63 10.18 -7.94
C TRP A 216 19.91 9.76 -8.69
N SER A 217 21.00 10.50 -8.49
CA SER A 217 22.30 10.17 -9.09
C SER A 217 22.83 8.82 -8.60
N GLN A 218 22.63 8.53 -7.31
CA GLN A 218 22.97 7.24 -6.73
C GLN A 218 22.10 6.10 -7.28
N ALA A 219 20.81 6.34 -7.53
CA ALA A 219 19.91 5.38 -8.13
C ALA A 219 20.37 4.98 -9.54
N LEU A 220 20.78 5.94 -10.37
CA LEU A 220 21.30 5.67 -11.73
C LEU A 220 22.60 4.87 -11.71
N THR A 221 23.49 5.15 -10.77
CA THR A 221 24.71 4.34 -10.58
C THR A 221 24.36 2.91 -10.17
N SER A 222 23.37 2.75 -9.31
CA SER A 222 22.89 1.43 -8.85
C SER A 222 22.23 0.65 -9.98
N CYS A 223 21.45 1.32 -10.85
CA CYS A 223 20.85 0.76 -12.05
C CYS A 223 21.86 0.14 -13.01
N ARG A 224 22.99 0.83 -13.24
CA ARG A 224 24.07 0.29 -14.07
C ARG A 224 24.68 -0.97 -13.45
N ARG A 225 25.01 -0.92 -12.16
CA ARG A 225 25.59 -2.07 -11.43
C ARG A 225 24.64 -3.25 -11.38
N PHE A 226 23.35 -2.99 -11.26
CA PHE A 226 22.30 -3.99 -11.35
C PHE A 226 22.37 -4.71 -12.70
N PHE A 227 22.44 -3.96 -13.80
CA PHE A 227 22.44 -4.54 -15.15
C PHE A 227 23.72 -5.33 -15.47
N GLU A 228 24.88 -4.87 -14.98
CA GLU A 228 26.14 -5.61 -15.03
C GLU A 228 26.03 -6.95 -14.28
N LYS A 229 25.48 -6.92 -13.06
CA LYS A 229 25.29 -8.14 -12.24
C LYS A 229 24.22 -9.07 -12.81
N LEU A 230 23.16 -8.54 -13.41
CA LEU A 230 22.17 -9.33 -14.12
C LEU A 230 22.81 -10.08 -15.29
N ALA A 231 23.68 -9.42 -16.05
CA ALA A 231 24.45 -10.09 -17.09
C ALA A 231 25.37 -11.18 -16.53
N ASP A 232 26.01 -10.96 -15.37
CA ASP A 232 26.84 -11.98 -14.71
C ASP A 232 26.04 -13.24 -14.35
N ASN A 233 24.80 -13.09 -13.88
CA ASN A 233 23.93 -14.21 -13.52
C ASN A 233 23.33 -14.92 -14.75
N LEU A 234 22.95 -14.17 -15.80
CA LEU A 234 22.33 -14.74 -17.00
C LEU A 234 23.36 -15.34 -17.98
N PHE A 235 24.53 -14.74 -18.08
CA PHE A 235 25.62 -15.17 -18.96
C PHE A 235 26.98 -14.73 -18.39
N PRO A 236 27.64 -15.59 -17.59
CA PRO A 236 28.93 -15.29 -16.99
C PRO A 236 29.98 -14.87 -18.01
N ALA A 237 30.93 -14.03 -17.60
CA ALA A 237 31.99 -13.54 -18.48
C ALA A 237 32.92 -14.67 -18.95
N THR A 238 33.33 -14.62 -20.21
CA THR A 238 34.21 -15.60 -20.85
C THR A 238 35.20 -14.91 -21.78
N ASP A 239 36.37 -15.51 -21.97
CA ASP A 239 37.37 -15.02 -22.95
C ASP A 239 36.98 -15.38 -24.40
N GLU A 240 35.95 -16.20 -24.57
CA GLU A 240 35.43 -16.58 -25.89
C GLU A 240 34.71 -15.43 -26.58
N LYS A 241 34.79 -15.43 -27.92
CA LYS A 241 34.00 -14.53 -28.77
C LYS A 241 32.83 -15.27 -29.37
N LEU A 242 31.62 -14.79 -29.14
CA LEU A 242 30.41 -15.29 -29.79
C LEU A 242 30.03 -14.36 -30.94
N ASN A 243 29.91 -14.89 -32.16
CA ASN A 243 29.57 -14.11 -33.36
C ASN A 243 30.48 -12.88 -33.56
N GLY A 244 31.77 -13.01 -33.24
CA GLY A 244 32.76 -11.94 -33.35
C GLY A 244 32.75 -10.89 -32.23
N ARG A 245 31.85 -11.02 -31.22
CA ARG A 245 31.73 -10.08 -30.10
C ARG A 245 32.45 -10.58 -28.85
N SER A 246 33.12 -9.69 -28.12
CA SER A 246 33.75 -10.01 -26.84
C SER A 246 32.70 -10.20 -25.74
N LEU A 247 32.86 -11.24 -24.94
CA LEU A 247 32.04 -11.57 -23.78
C LEU A 247 32.78 -11.36 -22.46
N SER A 248 33.76 -10.44 -22.45
CA SER A 248 34.47 -10.05 -21.22
C SER A 248 33.55 -9.38 -20.21
N LYS A 249 34.04 -9.20 -18.99
CA LYS A 249 33.30 -8.60 -17.87
C LYS A 249 32.72 -7.23 -18.22
N GLU A 250 33.48 -6.40 -18.92
CA GLU A 250 33.12 -5.04 -19.33
C GLU A 250 32.03 -5.03 -20.42
N ASN A 251 31.87 -6.13 -21.16
CA ASN A 251 30.95 -6.25 -22.28
C ASN A 251 29.60 -6.88 -21.88
N TYR A 252 29.00 -6.41 -20.78
CA TYR A 252 27.75 -6.94 -20.23
C TYR A 252 26.57 -6.91 -21.23
N ILE A 253 26.49 -5.89 -22.10
CA ILE A 253 25.46 -5.82 -23.16
C ILE A 253 25.59 -7.01 -24.13
N ASN A 254 26.82 -7.33 -24.56
CA ASN A 254 27.06 -8.46 -25.45
C ASN A 254 26.68 -9.79 -24.78
N ARG A 255 26.89 -9.91 -23.47
CA ARG A 255 26.52 -11.09 -22.68
C ARG A 255 25.01 -11.25 -22.59
N LEU A 256 24.26 -10.17 -22.40
CA LEU A 256 22.79 -10.20 -22.48
C LEU A 256 22.29 -10.55 -23.88
N TRP A 257 22.94 -10.05 -24.94
CA TRP A 257 22.63 -10.49 -26.31
C TRP A 257 22.87 -11.98 -26.52
N ALA A 258 23.98 -12.52 -26.00
CA ALA A 258 24.30 -13.94 -26.07
C ALA A 258 23.27 -14.79 -25.33
N TYR A 259 22.83 -14.34 -24.15
CA TYR A 259 21.72 -14.95 -23.43
C TYR A 259 20.44 -14.95 -24.27
N MET A 260 20.02 -13.81 -24.81
CA MET A 260 18.82 -13.74 -25.66
C MET A 260 18.92 -14.59 -26.93
N ASP A 261 20.10 -14.70 -27.52
CA ASP A 261 20.34 -15.58 -28.67
C ASP A 261 20.07 -17.05 -28.34
N LYS A 262 20.43 -17.46 -27.11
CA LYS A 262 20.28 -18.83 -26.61
C LYS A 262 18.88 -19.13 -26.08
N SER A 263 18.24 -18.16 -25.41
CA SER A 263 16.98 -18.38 -24.68
C SER A 263 15.74 -18.15 -25.54
N ILE A 264 15.79 -17.24 -26.52
CA ILE A 264 14.63 -16.86 -27.34
C ILE A 264 14.66 -17.63 -28.66
N SER A 265 13.67 -18.48 -28.92
CA SER A 265 13.56 -19.21 -30.20
C SER A 265 12.99 -18.33 -31.33
N SER A 266 11.97 -17.51 -31.01
CA SER A 266 11.32 -16.62 -31.96
C SER A 266 12.25 -15.49 -32.43
N LYS A 267 12.43 -15.37 -33.75
CA LYS A 267 13.27 -14.32 -34.35
C LYS A 267 12.72 -12.92 -34.11
N SER A 268 11.41 -12.71 -34.23
CA SER A 268 10.78 -11.40 -34.01
C SER A 268 10.91 -10.93 -32.56
N ASN A 269 10.65 -11.81 -31.60
CA ASN A 269 10.73 -11.46 -30.17
C ASN A 269 12.18 -11.20 -29.76
N LYS A 270 13.12 -12.00 -30.29
CA LYS A 270 14.56 -11.81 -30.07
C LYS A 270 15.03 -10.47 -30.61
N ASP A 271 14.61 -10.09 -31.81
CA ASP A 271 15.01 -8.81 -32.40
C ASP A 271 14.40 -7.62 -31.66
N LEU A 272 13.17 -7.74 -31.13
CA LEU A 272 12.54 -6.73 -30.29
C LEU A 272 13.26 -6.56 -28.95
N ALA A 273 13.48 -7.66 -28.22
CA ALA A 273 14.16 -7.63 -26.92
C ALA A 273 15.59 -7.07 -27.03
N LYS A 274 16.33 -7.45 -28.10
CA LYS A 274 17.66 -6.90 -28.38
C LYS A 274 17.63 -5.39 -28.60
N LYS A 275 16.69 -4.87 -29.40
CA LYS A 275 16.55 -3.41 -29.59
C LYS A 275 16.26 -2.67 -28.29
N HIS A 276 15.50 -3.27 -27.38
CA HIS A 276 15.22 -2.66 -26.08
C HIS A 276 16.46 -2.63 -25.17
N VAL A 277 17.23 -3.72 -25.14
CA VAL A 277 18.53 -3.76 -24.45
C VAL A 277 19.49 -2.74 -25.03
N ASP A 278 19.51 -2.54 -26.36
CA ASP A 278 20.36 -1.55 -27.02
C ASP A 278 19.98 -0.13 -26.61
N LEU A 279 18.68 0.17 -26.65
CA LEU A 279 18.13 1.45 -26.21
C LEU A 279 18.54 1.74 -24.76
N LEU A 280 18.33 0.78 -23.85
CA LEU A 280 18.65 0.95 -22.44
C LEU A 280 20.17 1.08 -22.23
N GLY A 281 20.98 0.28 -22.92
CA GLY A 281 22.44 0.36 -22.86
C GLY A 281 22.97 1.73 -23.28
N LEU A 282 22.47 2.26 -24.40
CA LEU A 282 22.77 3.61 -24.88
C LEU A 282 22.30 4.68 -23.89
N TYR A 283 21.11 4.48 -23.31
CA TYR A 283 20.53 5.41 -22.34
C TYR A 283 21.36 5.47 -21.06
N LEU A 284 21.70 4.33 -20.46
CA LEU A 284 22.58 4.23 -19.28
C LEU A 284 23.97 4.80 -19.53
N GLN A 285 24.54 4.55 -20.70
CA GLN A 285 25.85 5.11 -21.05
C GLN A 285 25.80 6.64 -21.19
N SER A 286 24.71 7.16 -21.78
CA SER A 286 24.52 8.59 -21.98
C SER A 286 24.28 9.31 -20.65
N THR A 287 23.43 8.77 -19.78
CA THR A 287 23.18 9.33 -18.43
C THR A 287 24.44 9.29 -17.56
N TYR A 288 25.26 8.23 -17.64
CA TYR A 288 26.55 8.17 -16.96
C TYR A 288 27.53 9.26 -17.45
N LYS A 289 27.59 9.51 -18.76
CA LYS A 289 28.45 10.56 -19.33
C LYS A 289 28.01 11.95 -18.88
N LEU A 290 26.71 12.20 -18.73
CA LEU A 290 26.17 13.46 -18.23
C LEU A 290 26.50 13.64 -16.74
N SER A 291 26.30 12.61 -15.92
CA SER A 291 26.62 12.63 -14.48
C SER A 291 28.09 12.92 -14.17
N ASN A 292 29.02 12.37 -14.96
CA ASN A 292 30.47 12.51 -14.70
C ASN A 292 31.11 13.77 -15.31
N LYS A 293 30.40 14.53 -16.14
CA LYS A 293 30.99 15.71 -16.79
C LYS A 293 30.97 16.97 -15.93
N GLY A 294 30.29 17.00 -14.77
CA GLY A 294 30.38 18.11 -13.82
C GLY A 294 29.97 19.50 -14.37
N VAL A 295 29.34 19.57 -15.55
CA VAL A 295 28.88 20.83 -16.16
C VAL A 295 27.35 20.83 -16.21
N HIS A 296 26.72 21.39 -15.19
CA HIS A 296 25.34 21.91 -15.13
C HIS A 296 24.17 21.14 -15.77
N SER A 297 24.30 19.87 -16.16
CA SER A 297 23.15 19.02 -16.47
C SER A 297 22.71 18.31 -15.20
N ASP A 298 21.97 19.03 -14.35
CA ASP A 298 21.30 18.41 -13.21
C ASP A 298 20.37 17.32 -13.75
N ILE A 299 20.65 16.07 -13.38
CA ILE A 299 19.79 14.95 -13.73
C ILE A 299 18.45 15.19 -13.08
N THR A 300 17.38 15.25 -13.87
CA THR A 300 16.06 15.50 -13.33
C THR A 300 15.50 14.25 -12.66
N ARG A 301 14.63 14.45 -11.66
CA ARG A 301 13.85 13.37 -11.05
C ARG A 301 13.12 12.53 -12.11
N ILE A 302 12.56 13.20 -13.13
CA ILE A 302 11.82 12.55 -14.21
C ILE A 302 12.71 11.64 -15.06
N GLU A 303 13.93 12.06 -15.39
CA GLU A 303 14.89 11.21 -16.12
C GLU A 303 15.31 9.99 -15.31
N SER A 304 15.48 10.16 -14.00
CA SER A 304 15.83 9.07 -13.10
C SER A 304 14.69 8.05 -12.98
N ILE A 305 13.45 8.53 -12.83
CA ILE A 305 12.25 7.67 -12.85
C ILE A 305 12.17 6.92 -14.18
N LYS A 306 12.32 7.60 -15.33
CA LYS A 306 12.30 6.95 -16.65
C LYS A 306 13.34 5.85 -16.76
N THR A 307 14.56 6.07 -16.25
CA THR A 307 15.62 5.05 -16.28
C THR A 307 15.21 3.79 -15.53
N VAL A 308 14.72 3.94 -14.29
CA VAL A 308 14.28 2.80 -13.48
C VAL A 308 13.11 2.07 -14.15
N MET A 309 12.15 2.81 -14.69
CA MET A 309 11.01 2.24 -15.42
C MET A 309 11.46 1.41 -16.63
N HIS A 310 12.40 1.93 -17.43
CA HIS A 310 12.97 1.18 -18.56
C HIS A 310 13.69 -0.10 -18.12
N ILE A 311 14.35 -0.10 -16.96
CA ILE A 311 15.01 -1.30 -16.44
C ILE A 311 13.99 -2.37 -16.08
N TYR A 312 12.89 -2.03 -15.42
CA TYR A 312 11.81 -2.99 -15.16
C TYR A 312 11.26 -3.58 -16.45
N LEU A 313 11.03 -2.76 -17.47
CA LEU A 313 10.51 -3.22 -18.75
C LEU A 313 11.52 -4.13 -19.50
N VAL A 314 12.82 -3.78 -19.50
CA VAL A 314 13.85 -4.64 -20.08
C VAL A 314 13.98 -5.96 -19.30
N CYS A 315 13.87 -5.91 -17.97
CA CYS A 315 13.88 -7.13 -17.17
C CYS A 315 12.68 -8.01 -17.50
N ALA A 316 11.48 -7.44 -17.68
CA ALA A 316 10.33 -8.20 -18.15
C ALA A 316 10.64 -8.90 -19.49
N ASP A 317 11.20 -8.18 -20.48
CA ASP A 317 11.57 -8.77 -21.78
C ASP A 317 12.67 -9.85 -21.69
N LEU A 318 13.62 -9.73 -20.75
CA LEU A 318 14.73 -10.67 -20.60
C LEU A 318 14.33 -11.92 -19.79
N LEU A 319 13.58 -11.72 -18.72
CA LEU A 319 13.29 -12.73 -17.72
C LEU A 319 12.07 -13.58 -18.08
N ASP A 320 11.20 -13.11 -18.96
CA ASP A 320 10.05 -13.89 -19.45
C ASP A 320 10.49 -15.16 -20.21
N TYR A 321 11.70 -15.14 -20.79
CA TYR A 321 12.31 -16.29 -21.46
C TYR A 321 13.31 -17.07 -20.59
N LEU A 322 13.35 -16.78 -19.29
CA LEU A 322 14.23 -17.48 -18.37
C LEU A 322 13.72 -18.89 -18.16
N ASP A 323 14.62 -19.86 -18.34
CA ASP A 323 14.43 -21.21 -17.85
C ASP A 323 14.58 -21.20 -16.32
N LYS A 324 13.46 -20.90 -15.63
CA LYS A 324 13.41 -20.74 -14.16
C LYS A 324 13.93 -21.98 -13.44
N ASP A 325 13.84 -23.17 -14.03
CA ASP A 325 14.35 -24.42 -13.44
C ASP A 325 15.89 -24.43 -13.25
N LYS A 326 16.63 -23.52 -13.91
CA LYS A 326 18.06 -23.31 -13.65
C LYS A 326 18.35 -22.52 -12.38
N PHE A 327 17.37 -21.76 -11.89
CA PHE A 327 17.51 -20.80 -10.79
C PHE A 327 16.65 -21.17 -9.57
N ILE A 328 15.54 -21.91 -9.77
CA ILE A 328 14.80 -22.55 -8.68
C ILE A 328 15.78 -23.45 -7.91
N ASP A 329 15.98 -23.13 -6.63
CA ASP A 329 16.94 -23.76 -5.75
C ASP A 329 16.87 -25.29 -5.81
N LYS A 330 17.78 -25.89 -6.58
CA LYS A 330 18.16 -27.30 -6.39
C LYS A 330 18.92 -27.39 -5.08
N LYS A 331 18.17 -27.49 -3.97
CA LYS A 331 18.65 -27.72 -2.59
C LYS A 331 19.72 -26.72 -2.12
N PRO A 332 19.46 -25.90 -1.08
CA PRO A 332 20.47 -25.00 -0.54
C PRO A 332 21.79 -25.74 -0.30
N ASN A 333 22.89 -25.09 -0.67
CA ASN A 333 24.20 -25.70 -0.62
C ASN A 333 24.71 -25.74 0.83
N ILE A 334 25.20 -26.89 1.29
CA ILE A 334 25.68 -27.04 2.67
C ILE A 334 26.81 -26.07 3.02
N TYR A 335 27.54 -25.49 2.07
CA TYR A 335 28.63 -24.54 2.35
C TYR A 335 28.15 -23.08 2.44
N SER A 336 27.10 -22.69 1.72
CA SER A 336 26.58 -21.31 1.71
C SER A 336 25.32 -21.12 2.54
N ALA A 337 24.59 -22.20 2.85
CA ALA A 337 23.30 -22.11 3.53
C ALA A 337 23.42 -21.42 4.90
N THR A 338 22.53 -20.49 5.22
CA THR A 338 22.49 -19.82 6.52
C THR A 338 22.10 -20.79 7.64
N LEU A 339 22.28 -20.36 8.89
CA LEU A 339 21.84 -21.15 10.04
C LEU A 339 20.33 -21.45 9.97
N ASP A 340 19.54 -20.44 9.58
CA ASP A 340 18.08 -20.55 9.51
C ASP A 340 17.63 -21.40 8.32
N GLU A 341 18.32 -21.32 7.18
CA GLU A 341 18.08 -22.22 6.04
C GLU A 341 18.38 -23.69 6.38
N LEU A 342 19.48 -23.94 7.12
CA LEU A 342 19.78 -25.28 7.61
C LEU A 342 18.68 -25.81 8.54
N GLU A 343 18.14 -24.97 9.42
CA GLU A 343 17.05 -25.35 10.32
C GLU A 343 15.74 -25.63 9.59
N VAL A 344 15.32 -24.69 8.74
CA VAL A 344 14.02 -24.71 8.07
C VAL A 344 14.00 -25.69 6.90
N VAL A 345 14.95 -25.55 5.96
CA VAL A 345 14.99 -26.37 4.74
C VAL A 345 15.58 -27.75 5.04
N GLY A 346 16.65 -27.78 5.84
CA GLY A 346 17.26 -29.03 6.29
C GLY A 346 16.45 -29.80 7.34
N ASN A 347 15.42 -29.18 7.94
CA ASN A 347 14.56 -29.74 8.99
C ASN A 347 15.37 -30.35 10.15
N ILE A 348 16.34 -29.58 10.65
CA ILE A 348 17.23 -29.97 11.75
C ILE A 348 17.21 -28.93 12.87
N SER A 349 17.53 -29.34 14.09
CA SER A 349 17.58 -28.39 15.21
C SER A 349 18.73 -27.40 15.06
N ARG A 350 18.56 -26.20 15.62
CA ARG A 350 19.59 -25.15 15.73
C ARG A 350 20.94 -25.65 16.26
N LYS A 351 20.92 -26.62 17.17
CA LYS A 351 22.13 -27.25 17.70
C LYS A 351 22.89 -28.02 16.62
N ILE A 352 22.19 -28.80 15.80
CA ILE A 352 22.78 -29.56 14.69
C ILE A 352 23.28 -28.60 13.61
N ALA A 353 22.51 -27.56 13.27
CA ALA A 353 22.91 -26.55 12.29
C ALA A 353 24.25 -25.87 12.66
N LYS A 354 24.44 -25.52 13.94
CA LYS A 354 25.72 -24.98 14.44
C LYS A 354 26.89 -25.94 14.28
N GLU A 355 26.69 -27.24 14.53
CA GLU A 355 27.73 -28.25 14.33
C GLU A 355 28.07 -28.44 12.85
N ILE A 356 27.08 -28.37 11.96
CA ILE A 356 27.32 -28.37 10.50
C ILE A 356 28.16 -27.16 10.09
N ILE A 357 27.85 -25.97 10.60
CA ILE A 357 28.65 -24.76 10.33
C ILE A 357 30.09 -24.93 10.82
N LYS A 358 30.32 -25.50 12.01
CA LYS A 358 31.67 -25.81 12.50
C LYS A 358 32.39 -26.80 11.58
N LEU A 359 31.69 -27.81 11.05
CA LEU A 359 32.26 -28.75 10.09
C LEU A 359 32.70 -28.07 8.78
N ARG A 360 31.98 -27.04 8.31
CA ARG A 360 32.38 -26.25 7.13
C ARG A 360 33.75 -25.61 7.30
N VAL A 361 34.02 -25.10 8.50
CA VAL A 361 35.29 -24.41 8.81
C VAL A 361 36.44 -25.41 8.90
N ASN A 362 36.17 -26.60 9.46
CA ASN A 362 37.21 -27.58 9.76
C ASN A 362 37.50 -28.55 8.60
N LYS A 363 36.61 -28.65 7.61
CA LYS A 363 36.73 -29.60 6.50
C LYS A 363 36.47 -28.97 5.15
N SER A 364 37.39 -29.20 4.22
CA SER A 364 37.25 -28.78 2.82
C SER A 364 36.15 -29.50 2.05
N LYS A 365 35.76 -30.70 2.52
CA LYS A 365 34.69 -31.54 1.96
C LYS A 365 33.94 -32.27 3.10
N ILE A 366 32.63 -32.09 3.17
CA ILE A 366 31.73 -32.75 4.12
C ILE A 366 31.11 -33.98 3.45
N THR A 367 31.18 -35.15 4.11
CA THR A 367 30.55 -36.39 3.64
C THR A 367 29.34 -36.77 4.49
N GLU A 368 28.51 -37.72 4.01
CA GLU A 368 27.39 -38.24 4.81
C GLU A 368 27.85 -38.86 6.15
N GLU A 369 29.03 -39.48 6.17
CA GLU A 369 29.61 -40.04 7.38
C GLU A 369 29.99 -38.97 8.41
N ASP A 370 30.40 -37.80 7.95
CA ASP A 370 30.71 -36.67 8.83
C ASP A 370 29.45 -36.11 9.49
N LEU A 371 28.34 -36.08 8.75
CA LEU A 371 27.05 -35.65 9.28
C LEU A 371 26.48 -36.66 10.29
N LYS A 372 26.68 -37.97 10.09
CA LYS A 372 26.29 -39.02 11.05
C LYS A 372 26.99 -38.92 12.39
N LYS A 373 28.18 -38.32 12.44
CA LYS A 373 28.94 -38.13 13.70
C LYS A 373 28.40 -37.01 14.56
N ILE A 374 27.52 -36.15 14.03
CA ILE A 374 26.91 -35.06 14.79
C ILE A 374 25.88 -35.64 15.78
N PRO A 375 26.01 -35.37 17.09
CA PRO A 375 25.04 -35.81 18.08
C PRO A 375 23.62 -35.31 17.75
N GLY A 376 22.68 -36.24 17.56
CA GLY A 376 21.29 -35.94 17.21
C GLY A 376 20.93 -36.11 15.73
N VAL A 377 21.90 -36.45 14.86
CA VAL A 377 21.65 -36.78 13.45
C VAL A 377 21.48 -38.29 13.28
N GLY A 378 20.22 -38.75 13.35
CA GLY A 378 19.85 -40.14 13.06
C GLY A 378 19.69 -40.41 11.56
N ILE A 379 19.50 -41.69 11.19
CA ILE A 379 19.35 -42.13 9.78
C ILE A 379 18.19 -41.41 9.07
N LYS A 380 17.05 -41.24 9.75
CA LYS A 380 15.87 -40.55 9.20
C LYS A 380 16.13 -39.06 8.99
N THR A 381 16.74 -38.41 9.98
CA THR A 381 17.12 -36.99 9.93
C THR A 381 18.13 -36.72 8.83
N LEU A 382 19.13 -37.58 8.68
CA LEU A 382 20.14 -37.46 7.63
C LEU A 382 19.52 -37.62 6.24
N LYS A 383 18.65 -38.61 6.04
CA LYS A 383 17.98 -38.84 4.75
C LYS A 383 17.11 -37.64 4.35
N GLN A 384 16.39 -37.06 5.31
CA GLN A 384 15.56 -35.87 5.11
C GLN A 384 16.41 -34.61 4.86
N PHE A 385 17.54 -34.48 5.56
CA PHE A 385 18.46 -33.38 5.36
C PHE A 385 19.07 -33.42 3.95
N LEU A 386 19.56 -34.59 3.51
CA LEU A 386 20.16 -34.77 2.17
C LEU A 386 19.13 -34.77 1.03
N SER A 387 17.84 -34.99 1.32
CA SER A 387 16.78 -34.76 0.34
C SER A 387 16.56 -33.27 0.07
N ASN A 388 16.97 -32.40 0.98
CA ASN A 388 16.66 -30.97 0.94
C ASN A 388 17.90 -30.06 0.82
N ILE A 389 19.10 -30.54 1.14
CA ILE A 389 20.37 -29.79 1.13
C ILE A 389 21.39 -30.48 0.22
N SER A 390 22.14 -29.71 -0.58
CA SER A 390 23.18 -30.21 -1.48
C SER A 390 24.55 -30.28 -0.77
N LEU A 391 25.31 -31.35 -1.02
CA LEU A 391 26.70 -31.52 -0.56
C LEU A 391 27.75 -31.11 -1.61
N GLU A 392 27.32 -30.76 -2.82
CA GLU A 392 28.23 -30.35 -3.89
C GLU A 392 28.90 -29.04 -3.54
N LYS A 393 30.20 -28.90 -3.82
CA LYS A 393 30.90 -27.63 -3.65
C LYS A 393 30.78 -26.90 -4.99
N LYS A 394 29.98 -25.83 -5.04
CA LYS A 394 29.86 -24.95 -6.22
C LYS A 394 31.16 -24.18 -6.44
#